data_AF-A0A7S1RZ20-F1
#
_entry.id   AF-A0A7S1RZ20-F1
#
_cell.length_a   1.000
_cell.length_b   1.000
_cell.length_c   1.000
_cell.angle_alpha   90.00
_cell.angle_beta   90.00
_cell.angle_gamma   90.00
#
_symmetry.space_group_name_H-M   'P 1'
#
loop_
_entity.id
_entity.type
_entity.pdbx_description
1 polymer ?
#
loop_
_entity_poly.entity_id
_entity_poly.type
_entity_poly.pdbx_seq_one_letter_code
_entity_poly.pdbx_strand_id
1 'polypeptide(L)'
;LGRPMAGRRHGCRCSSAAVAALAALSGGALALPEKLLKARWRAAGPVLVGLHRQVLWLGDDQDQTANAYFGTIALGYPNAQNFAMVFDTGSGHVVVPSHACGSSSCQSHRSYDSKASLTAEPINAKGL
;
A
#
# COMPACT_ATOMS: atom_id res chain seq x y z
N LEU A 1 57.55 -37.92 -10.89
CA LEU A 1 56.72 -36.75 -11.23
C LEU A 1 55.26 -37.14 -11.02
N GLY A 2 54.41 -36.53 -10.21
CA GLY A 2 54.45 -35.50 -9.18
C GLY A 2 53.03 -35.53 -8.58
N ARG A 3 52.88 -35.75 -7.27
CA ARG A 3 51.56 -35.81 -6.61
C ARG A 3 51.07 -34.37 -6.39
N PRO A 4 49.80 -34.01 -6.67
CA PRO A 4 49.31 -32.67 -6.37
C PRO A 4 49.12 -32.50 -4.85
N MET A 5 49.64 -31.39 -4.35
CA MET A 5 49.60 -30.94 -2.96
C MET A 5 48.20 -30.43 -2.59
N ALA A 6 47.69 -30.88 -1.45
CA ALA A 6 46.47 -30.37 -0.83
C ALA A 6 46.70 -28.94 -0.33
N GLY A 7 46.06 -27.96 -0.97
CA GLY A 7 46.05 -26.57 -0.52
C GLY A 7 45.05 -26.35 0.62
N ARG A 8 45.55 -26.08 1.83
CA ARG A 8 44.75 -25.54 2.94
C ARG A 8 44.24 -24.15 2.56
N ARG A 9 42.94 -24.01 2.34
CA ARG A 9 42.27 -22.70 2.32
C ARG A 9 42.01 -22.28 3.77
N HIS A 10 42.84 -21.38 4.30
CA HIS A 10 42.49 -20.59 5.48
C HIS A 10 41.54 -19.47 5.04
N GLY A 11 40.24 -19.69 5.20
CA GLY A 11 39.21 -18.67 5.04
C GLY A 11 38.92 -18.00 6.38
N CYS A 12 39.11 -16.68 6.43
CA CYS A 12 38.86 -15.82 7.58
C CYS A 12 37.44 -15.99 8.15
N ARG A 13 37.36 -16.17 9.46
CA ARG A 13 36.11 -16.02 10.22
C ARG A 13 35.80 -14.53 10.33
N CYS A 14 34.79 -14.06 9.60
CA CYS A 14 34.14 -12.79 9.94
C CYS A 14 33.18 -13.07 11.10
N SER A 15 33.64 -12.84 12.33
CA SER A 15 32.73 -12.70 13.48
C SER A 15 31.99 -11.37 13.36
N SER A 16 30.85 -11.39 12.68
CA SER A 16 29.85 -10.33 12.86
C SER A 16 29.00 -10.73 14.07
N ALA A 17 29.41 -10.28 15.25
CA ALA A 17 28.54 -10.26 16.41
C ALA A 17 27.36 -9.32 16.09
N ALA A 18 26.27 -9.88 15.57
CA ALA A 18 25.00 -9.19 15.55
C ALA A 18 24.50 -9.13 17.00
N VAL A 19 24.79 -8.02 17.68
CA VAL A 19 24.20 -7.73 18.99
C VAL A 19 22.70 -7.59 18.75
N ALA A 20 21.94 -8.56 19.26
CA ALA A 20 20.49 -8.52 19.28
C ALA A 20 20.04 -7.30 20.08
N ALA A 21 19.39 -6.34 19.41
CA ALA A 21 18.60 -5.33 20.09
C ALA A 21 17.31 -6.03 20.59
N LEU A 22 17.35 -6.54 21.82
CA LEU A 22 16.16 -6.92 22.56
C LEU A 22 15.37 -5.64 22.85
N ALA A 23 14.36 -5.35 22.03
CA ALA A 23 13.37 -4.35 22.35
C ALA A 23 12.55 -4.85 23.55
N ALA A 24 12.57 -4.09 24.64
CA ALA A 24 11.80 -4.37 25.84
C ALA A 24 10.30 -4.44 25.50
N LEU A 25 9.66 -5.54 25.90
CA LEU A 25 8.21 -5.74 25.83
C LEU A 25 7.54 -4.89 26.92
N SER A 26 7.39 -3.59 26.70
CA SER A 26 6.33 -2.83 27.35
C SER A 26 5.08 -2.91 26.45
N GLY A 27 3.94 -3.27 27.04
CA GLY A 27 2.68 -3.59 26.36
C GLY A 27 1.99 -2.42 25.65
N GLY A 28 2.68 -1.72 24.77
CA GLY A 28 2.10 -0.83 23.77
C GLY A 28 2.17 -1.50 22.40
N ALA A 29 1.11 -1.36 21.59
CA ALA A 29 1.14 -1.79 20.19
C ALA A 29 2.42 -1.27 19.53
N LEU A 30 3.27 -2.19 19.06
CA LEU A 30 4.56 -1.87 18.45
C LEU A 30 4.31 -1.12 17.13
N ALA A 31 4.21 0.20 17.20
CA ALA A 31 4.22 1.04 16.02
C ALA A 31 5.61 0.90 15.41
N LEU A 32 5.70 0.20 14.26
CA LEU A 32 6.92 0.17 13.47
C LEU A 32 7.36 1.61 13.20
N PRO A 33 8.66 1.94 13.36
CA PRO A 33 9.16 3.26 13.02
C PRO A 33 8.72 3.62 11.59
N GLU A 34 8.26 4.86 11.38
CA GLU A 34 7.88 5.43 10.07
C GLU A 34 8.81 5.02 8.91
N LYS A 35 10.13 5.03 9.17
CA LYS A 35 11.16 4.62 8.20
C LYS A 35 11.06 3.15 7.79
N LEU A 36 10.79 2.27 8.74
CA LEU A 36 10.59 0.84 8.51
C LEU A 36 9.29 0.58 7.74
N LEU A 37 8.23 1.33 8.04
CA LEU A 37 6.97 1.24 7.33
C LEU A 37 7.13 1.66 5.86
N LYS A 38 7.69 2.85 5.61
CA LYS A 38 8.06 3.34 4.26
C LYS A 38 8.97 2.37 3.50
N ALA A 39 9.94 1.74 4.17
CA ALA A 39 10.82 0.74 3.56
C ALA A 39 10.07 -0.56 3.19
N ARG A 40 9.13 -1.02 4.03
CA ARG A 40 8.30 -2.19 3.74
C ARG A 40 7.45 -2.00 2.48
N TRP A 41 6.83 -0.82 2.31
CA TRP A 41 6.00 -0.55 1.12
C TRP A 41 6.80 -0.52 -0.17
N ARG A 42 8.05 -0.03 -0.15
CA ARG A 42 8.95 -0.05 -1.33
C ARG A 42 9.44 -1.45 -1.69
N ALA A 43 9.49 -2.37 -0.73
CA ALA A 43 9.89 -3.75 -0.93
C ALA A 43 8.71 -4.69 -1.28
N ALA A 44 7.47 -4.25 -1.02
CA ALA A 44 6.28 -4.96 -1.46
C ALA A 44 6.13 -4.77 -2.97
N GLY A 45 6.19 -5.87 -3.73
CA GLY A 45 5.99 -5.86 -5.17
C GLY A 45 4.59 -5.36 -5.58
N PRO A 46 4.23 -5.46 -6.87
CA PRO A 46 2.91 -5.03 -7.34
C PRO A 46 1.79 -5.74 -6.58
N VAL A 47 0.79 -4.97 -6.14
CA VAL A 47 -0.41 -5.51 -5.50
C VAL A 47 -1.38 -5.95 -6.60
N LEU A 48 -1.79 -7.22 -6.57
CA LEU A 48 -2.80 -7.74 -7.47
C LEU A 48 -4.20 -7.44 -6.92
N VAL A 49 -4.99 -6.70 -7.70
CA VAL A 49 -6.39 -6.42 -7.37
C VAL A 49 -7.28 -7.17 -8.35
N GLY A 50 -8.15 -8.02 -7.83
CA GLY A 50 -9.17 -8.69 -8.64
C GLY A 50 -10.22 -7.67 -9.09
N LEU A 51 -10.44 -7.58 -10.41
CA LEU A 51 -11.41 -6.66 -11.00
C LEU A 51 -12.65 -7.40 -11.48
N HIS A 52 -13.81 -6.84 -11.16
CA HIS A 52 -15.10 -7.25 -11.69
C HIS A 52 -15.52 -6.32 -12.81
N ARG A 53 -15.79 -6.86 -14.01
CA ARG A 53 -16.28 -6.09 -15.15
C ARG A 53 -17.81 -6.04 -15.12
N GLN A 54 -18.36 -4.84 -15.25
CA GLN A 54 -19.77 -4.57 -15.42
C GLN A 54 -20.02 -3.85 -16.74
N VAL A 55 -21.02 -4.29 -17.50
CA VAL A 55 -21.48 -3.61 -18.72
C VAL A 55 -22.58 -2.62 -18.34
N LEU A 56 -22.36 -1.35 -18.66
CA LEU A 56 -23.27 -0.24 -18.45
C LEU A 56 -23.90 0.12 -19.80
N TRP A 57 -25.22 0.17 -19.84
CA TRP A 57 -25.97 0.64 -21.01
C TRP A 57 -26.05 2.16 -20.93
N LEU A 58 -25.63 2.84 -21.99
CA LEU A 58 -25.60 4.28 -22.10
C LEU A 58 -26.59 4.74 -23.17
N GLY A 59 -27.26 5.87 -22.91
CA GLY A 59 -28.24 6.47 -23.81
C GLY A 59 -29.64 5.85 -23.70
N ASP A 60 -30.63 6.59 -24.21
CA ASP A 60 -32.05 6.23 -24.13
C ASP A 60 -32.40 5.00 -25.00
N ASP A 61 -31.68 4.82 -26.12
CA ASP A 61 -31.90 3.72 -27.08
C ASP A 61 -31.07 2.44 -26.77
N GLN A 62 -30.31 2.42 -25.67
CA GLN A 62 -29.43 1.30 -25.26
C GLN A 62 -28.45 0.78 -26.33
N ASP A 63 -28.21 1.52 -27.41
CA ASP A 63 -27.29 1.12 -28.50
C ASP A 63 -25.81 1.35 -28.14
N GLN A 64 -25.53 2.00 -27.01
CA GLN A 64 -24.18 2.24 -26.53
C GLN A 64 -23.94 1.48 -25.23
N THR A 65 -22.81 0.77 -25.15
CA THR A 65 -22.37 0.11 -23.93
C THR A 65 -21.00 0.58 -23.50
N ALA A 66 -20.82 0.84 -22.22
CA ALA A 66 -19.53 1.06 -21.59
C ALA A 66 -19.18 -0.09 -20.64
N ASN A 67 -17.89 -0.36 -20.48
CA ASN A 67 -17.42 -1.28 -19.45
C ASN A 67 -16.92 -0.47 -18.25
N ALA A 68 -17.35 -0.83 -17.06
CA ALA A 68 -16.78 -0.35 -15.81
C ALA A 68 -16.11 -1.52 -15.08
N TYR A 69 -14.92 -1.28 -14.54
CA TYR A 69 -14.14 -2.28 -13.80
C TYR A 69 -14.11 -1.88 -12.33
N PHE A 70 -14.58 -2.77 -11.46
CA PHE A 70 -14.68 -2.52 -10.04
C PHE A 70 -13.69 -3.40 -9.28
N GLY A 71 -13.01 -2.83 -8.31
CA GLY A 71 -12.10 -3.56 -7.42
C GLY A 71 -12.17 -3.00 -6.01
N THR A 72 -11.59 -3.72 -5.06
CA THR A 72 -11.44 -3.23 -3.68
C THR A 72 -9.97 -3.00 -3.38
N ILE A 73 -9.66 -1.82 -2.83
CA ILE A 73 -8.34 -1.52 -2.28
C ILE A 73 -8.46 -1.12 -0.81
N ALA A 74 -7.35 -1.16 -0.08
CA ALA A 74 -7.31 -0.72 1.31
C ALA A 74 -6.28 0.41 1.48
N LEU A 75 -6.66 1.47 2.19
CA LEU A 75 -5.82 2.64 2.44
C LEU A 75 -5.56 2.80 3.95
N GLY A 76 -4.32 3.16 4.30
CA GLY A 76 -3.91 3.46 5.67
C GLY A 76 -3.40 2.26 6.46
N TYR A 77 -2.73 2.56 7.57
CA TYR A 77 -2.13 1.60 8.50
C TYR A 77 -2.13 2.22 9.91
N PRO A 78 -2.24 1.42 11.01
CA PRO A 78 -2.41 -0.03 11.08
C PRO A 78 -3.82 -0.49 10.71
N ASN A 79 -4.81 0.40 10.83
CA ASN A 79 -6.19 0.11 10.50
C ASN A 79 -6.45 0.48 9.04
N ALA A 80 -6.55 -0.55 8.19
CA ALA A 80 -6.80 -0.36 6.77
C ALA A 80 -8.29 -0.02 6.51
N GLN A 81 -8.54 0.96 5.67
CA GLN A 81 -9.88 1.40 5.26
C GLN A 81 -10.15 0.90 3.84
N ASN A 82 -11.17 0.04 3.65
CA ASN A 82 -11.46 -0.60 2.37
C ASN A 82 -12.40 0.24 1.48
N PHE A 83 -12.03 0.44 0.23
CA PHE A 83 -12.83 1.21 -0.73
C PHE A 83 -13.16 0.34 -1.94
N ALA A 84 -14.44 0.29 -2.30
CA ALA A 84 -14.87 -0.16 -3.61
C ALA A 84 -14.58 0.98 -4.60
N MET A 85 -13.81 0.68 -5.64
CA MET A 85 -13.33 1.67 -6.59
C MET A 85 -13.64 1.26 -8.02
N VAL A 86 -13.88 2.26 -8.86
CA VAL A 86 -13.84 2.11 -10.31
C VAL A 86 -12.39 2.29 -10.77
N PHE A 87 -11.89 1.30 -11.51
CA PHE A 87 -10.57 1.34 -12.12
C PHE A 87 -10.67 1.96 -13.51
N ASP A 88 -10.04 3.12 -13.67
CA ASP A 88 -9.92 3.84 -14.92
C ASP A 88 -8.48 3.76 -15.42
N THR A 89 -8.27 3.13 -16.59
CA THR A 89 -6.94 3.00 -17.21
C THR A 89 -6.42 4.30 -17.82
N GLY A 90 -7.26 5.33 -17.92
CA GLY A 90 -6.90 6.65 -18.44
C GLY A 90 -6.24 7.58 -17.42
N SER A 91 -6.16 7.18 -16.15
CA SER A 91 -5.65 8.04 -15.07
C SER A 91 -4.68 7.31 -14.13
N GLY A 92 -3.81 8.08 -13.48
CA GLY A 92 -2.84 7.59 -12.48
C GLY A 92 -3.18 8.01 -11.05
N HIS A 93 -4.39 8.52 -10.81
CA HIS A 93 -4.79 9.09 -9.52
C HIS A 93 -5.75 8.15 -8.78
N VAL A 94 -5.57 8.08 -7.47
CA VAL A 94 -6.55 7.47 -6.55
C VAL A 94 -7.33 8.60 -5.90
N VAL A 95 -8.64 8.66 -6.15
CA VAL A 95 -9.53 9.69 -5.59
C VAL A 95 -10.53 9.01 -4.67
N VAL A 96 -10.56 9.44 -3.41
CA VAL A 96 -11.51 8.95 -2.39
C VAL A 96 -12.15 10.15 -1.68
N PRO A 97 -13.44 10.06 -1.28
CA PRO A 97 -14.07 11.13 -0.51
C PRO A 97 -13.35 11.33 0.83
N SER A 98 -13.06 12.58 1.20
CA SER A 98 -12.55 12.88 2.55
C SER A 98 -13.66 12.72 3.58
N HIS A 99 -13.32 12.25 4.79
CA HIS A 99 -14.27 12.24 5.92
C HIS A 99 -14.78 13.64 6.28
N ALA A 100 -14.07 14.70 5.89
CA ALA A 100 -14.53 16.09 6.05
C ALA A 100 -15.53 16.55 4.97
N CYS A 101 -15.81 15.73 3.94
CA CYS A 101 -16.73 16.08 2.88
C CYS A 101 -18.19 15.98 3.33
N GLY A 102 -18.89 17.12 3.40
CA GLY A 102 -20.30 17.19 3.81
C GLY A 102 -21.32 17.19 2.66
N SER A 103 -20.87 17.16 1.39
CA SER A 103 -21.80 17.20 0.25
C SER A 103 -22.64 15.93 0.17
N SER A 104 -23.84 16.02 -0.41
CA SER A 104 -24.72 14.87 -0.62
C SER A 104 -24.03 13.75 -1.41
N SER A 105 -23.17 14.10 -2.37
CA SER A 105 -22.39 13.13 -3.16
C SER A 105 -21.45 12.28 -2.31
N CYS A 106 -20.92 12.80 -1.20
CA CYS A 106 -20.02 12.06 -0.33
C CYS A 106 -20.76 11.14 0.66
N GLN A 107 -22.00 11.47 1.02
CA GLN A 107 -22.76 10.75 2.06
C GLN A 107 -23.13 9.31 1.68
N SER A 108 -23.28 9.03 0.38
CA SER A 108 -23.55 7.68 -0.12
C SER A 108 -22.30 6.81 -0.29
N HIS A 109 -21.10 7.37 -0.04
CA HIS A 109 -19.83 6.68 -0.27
C HIS A 109 -19.04 6.56 1.03
N ARG A 110 -18.23 5.49 1.13
CA ARG A 110 -17.26 5.40 2.21
C ARG A 110 -16.23 6.51 2.06
N SER A 111 -16.01 7.25 3.13
CA SER A 111 -15.01 8.32 3.19
C SER A 111 -13.73 7.86 3.87
N TYR A 112 -12.62 8.46 3.48
CA TYR A 112 -11.30 8.25 4.07
C TYR A 112 -11.11 9.18 5.26
N ASP A 113 -10.92 8.58 6.44
CA ASP A 113 -10.53 9.28 7.65
C ASP A 113 -9.01 9.25 7.80
N SER A 114 -8.35 10.35 7.48
CA SER A 114 -6.90 10.47 7.63
C SER A 114 -6.44 10.39 9.09
N LYS A 115 -7.29 10.78 10.06
CA LYS A 115 -6.95 10.72 11.49
C LYS A 115 -6.91 9.29 12.02
N ALA A 116 -7.61 8.36 11.36
CA ALA A 116 -7.61 6.94 11.71
C ALA A 116 -6.41 6.15 11.16
N SER A 117 -5.51 6.80 10.41
CA SER A 117 -4.34 6.18 9.78
C SER A 117 -3.05 6.84 10.26
N LEU A 118 -2.15 6.05 10.85
CA LEU A 118 -0.83 6.51 11.29
C LEU A 118 0.11 6.82 10.14
N THR A 119 -0.20 6.35 8.92
CA THR A 119 0.60 6.63 7.72
C THR A 119 0.02 7.73 6.85
N ALA A 120 -1.09 8.34 7.27
CA ALA A 120 -1.66 9.46 6.54
C ALA A 120 -0.80 10.69 6.77
N GLU A 121 -0.16 11.17 5.71
CA GLU A 121 0.55 12.43 5.71
C GLU A 121 -0.28 13.43 4.90
N PRO A 122 -0.74 14.54 5.50
CA PRO A 122 -1.38 15.61 4.76
C PRO A 122 -0.33 16.25 3.85
N ILE A 123 -0.29 15.79 2.62
CA ILE A 123 0.36 16.50 1.53
C ILE A 123 -0.54 17.70 1.21
N ASN A 124 -0.28 18.85 1.83
CA ASN A 124 -0.54 20.22 1.32
C ASN A 124 -0.23 21.29 2.38
N ALA A 125 0.39 22.40 1.97
CA ALA A 125 0.18 23.68 2.67
C ALA A 125 0.24 24.94 1.80
N LYS A 126 0.91 24.94 0.63
CA LYS A 126 0.89 26.06 -0.32
C LYS A 126 1.11 25.60 -1.76
N GLY A 127 0.03 25.41 -2.51
CA GLY A 127 0.05 25.38 -3.97
C GLY A 127 -0.03 26.81 -4.55
N LEU A 128 0.70 27.74 -3.94
CA LEU A 128 0.88 29.16 -4.29
C LEU A 128 2.18 29.68 -3.67
#